data_AF-A0A443L708-F1
#
_entry.id   AF-A0A443L708-F1
#
_cell.length_a   1.000
_cell.length_b   1.000
_cell.length_c   1.000
_cell.angle_alpha   90.00
_cell.angle_beta   90.00
_cell.angle_gamma   90.00
#
_symmetry.space_group_name_H-M   'P 1'
#
loop_
_entity.id
_entity.type
_entity.pdbx_description
1 polymer ?
#
loop_
_entity_poly.entity_id
_entity_poly.type
_entity_poly.pdbx_seq_one_letter_code
_entity_poly.pdbx_strand_id
1 'polypeptide(L)'
;MDALVHEGWLFFKLVIDNWAALLIISGIFGWMYRRMTKKQEEQLRILLVVIKRVELGEAINHDYGLQIVSGIFDEYTALGGNHYAHEIYEKYKKEKEEK
;
A
#
# COMPACT_ATOMS: atom_id res chain seq x y z
N MET A 1 -35.38 19.37 33.06
CA MET A 1 -35.49 18.83 31.69
C MET A 1 -35.48 19.93 30.65
N ASP A 2 -36.07 21.11 30.92
CA ASP A 2 -36.08 22.25 29.97
C ASP A 2 -34.71 22.80 29.55
N ALA A 3 -33.72 22.88 30.46
CA ALA A 3 -32.39 23.39 30.11
C ALA A 3 -31.65 22.50 29.10
N LEU A 4 -31.78 21.18 29.22
CA LEU A 4 -31.16 20.19 28.33
C LEU A 4 -31.82 20.18 26.94
N VAL A 5 -33.14 20.41 26.90
CA VAL A 5 -33.88 20.58 25.63
C VAL A 5 -33.52 21.91 24.97
N HIS A 6 -33.32 22.96 25.75
CA HIS A 6 -32.94 24.28 25.23
C HIS A 6 -31.50 24.32 24.68
N GLU A 7 -30.55 23.69 25.38
CA GLU A 7 -29.18 23.52 24.87
C GLU A 7 -29.12 22.60 23.65
N GLY A 8 -29.91 21.51 23.65
CA GLY A 8 -30.06 20.65 22.48
C GLY A 8 -30.64 21.39 21.27
N TRP A 9 -31.60 22.29 21.47
CA TRP A 9 -32.19 23.13 20.43
C TRP A 9 -31.20 24.17 19.87
N LEU A 10 -30.40 24.79 20.74
CA LEU A 10 -29.34 25.72 20.32
C LEU A 10 -28.29 25.03 19.47
N PHE A 11 -27.87 23.82 19.85
CA PHE A 11 -26.95 23.01 19.06
C PHE A 11 -27.55 22.64 17.70
N PHE A 12 -28.81 22.18 17.67
CA PHE A 12 -29.52 21.84 16.43
C PHE A 12 -29.63 23.03 15.48
N LYS A 13 -29.97 24.21 16.00
CA LYS A 13 -30.08 25.44 15.21
C LYS A 13 -28.71 25.84 14.64
N LEU A 14 -27.65 25.71 15.42
CA LEU A 14 -26.29 26.03 15.00
C LEU A 14 -25.77 25.06 13.92
N VAL A 15 -26.18 23.79 13.97
CA VAL A 15 -25.93 22.78 12.93
C VAL A 15 -26.71 23.08 11.65
N ILE A 16 -27.98 23.48 11.77
CA ILE A 16 -28.81 23.85 10.61
C ILE A 16 -28.32 25.14 9.98
N ASP A 17 -27.98 26.17 10.77
CA ASP A 17 -27.51 27.46 10.25
C ASP A 17 -26.15 27.31 9.53
N ASN A 18 -25.32 26.35 9.95
CA ASN A 18 -24.01 26.07 9.35
C ASN A 18 -23.97 24.80 8.47
N TRP A 19 -25.14 24.26 8.07
CA TRP A 19 -25.23 22.98 7.34
C TRP A 19 -24.41 22.97 6.04
N ALA A 20 -24.37 24.09 5.33
CA ALA A 20 -23.59 24.24 4.11
C ALA A 20 -22.08 24.14 4.38
N ALA A 21 -21.59 24.70 5.49
CA ALA A 21 -20.19 24.58 5.90
C ALA A 21 -19.84 23.13 6.26
N LEU A 22 -20.75 22.40 6.91
CA LEU A 22 -20.55 20.98 7.23
C LEU A 22 -20.45 20.11 5.97
N LEU A 23 -21.25 20.38 4.93
CA LEU A 23 -21.17 19.68 3.66
C LEU A 23 -19.86 19.97 2.91
N ILE A 24 -19.40 21.22 2.91
CA ILE A 24 -18.13 21.61 2.30
C ILE A 24 -16.95 20.91 2.99
N ILE A 25 -16.94 20.91 4.33
CA ILE A 25 -15.91 20.23 5.13
C ILE A 25 -15.92 18.73 4.85
N SER A 26 -17.09 18.09 4.82
CA SER A 26 -17.23 16.67 4.48
C SER A 26 -16.67 16.35 3.09
N GLY A 27 -16.93 17.20 2.10
CA GLY A 27 -16.39 17.07 0.75
C GLY A 27 -14.85 17.16 0.69
N ILE A 28 -14.27 18.12 1.41
CA ILE A 28 -12.81 18.29 1.51
C ILE A 28 -12.17 17.08 2.18
N PHE A 29 -12.75 16.61 3.30
CA PHE A 29 -12.25 15.43 4.00
C PHE A 29 -12.35 14.17 3.14
N GLY A 30 -13.47 13.96 2.44
CA GLY A 30 -13.63 12.82 1.53
C GLY A 30 -12.63 12.84 0.37
N TRP A 31 -12.39 14.02 -0.22
CA TRP A 31 -11.39 14.19 -1.28
C TRP A 31 -9.96 13.95 -0.76
N MET A 32 -9.63 14.51 0.41
CA MET A 32 -8.32 14.37 1.03
C MET A 32 -8.04 12.92 1.44
N TYR A 33 -9.04 12.23 2.01
CA TYR A 33 -8.97 10.80 2.33
C TYR A 33 -8.67 9.98 1.08
N ARG A 34 -9.44 10.17 0.00
CA ARG A 34 -9.24 9.45 -1.27
C ARG A 34 -7.87 9.74 -1.90
N ARG A 35 -7.33 10.94 -1.72
CA ARG A 35 -5.99 11.31 -2.20
C ARG A 35 -4.89 10.64 -1.37
N MET A 36 -5.07 10.55 -0.04
CA MET A 36 -4.11 9.88 0.83
C MET A 36 -4.11 8.37 0.63
N THR A 37 -5.28 7.73 0.49
CA THR A 37 -5.36 6.28 0.26
C THR A 37 -4.63 5.86 -1.01
N LYS A 38 -4.82 6.61 -2.12
CA LYS A 38 -4.08 6.37 -3.37
C LYS A 38 -2.56 6.44 -3.19
N LYS A 39 -2.06 7.42 -2.43
CA LYS A 39 -0.62 7.55 -2.16
C LYS A 39 -0.11 6.41 -1.28
N GLN A 40 -0.90 5.98 -0.29
CA GLN A 40 -0.55 4.86 0.56
C GLN A 40 -0.50 3.54 -0.23
N GLU A 41 -1.46 3.30 -1.13
CA GLU A 41 -1.45 2.14 -2.02
C GLU A 41 -0.20 2.08 -2.91
N GLU A 42 0.20 3.22 -3.47
CA GLU A 42 1.39 3.32 -4.30
C GLU A 42 2.69 3.10 -3.49
N GLN A 43 2.78 3.71 -2.31
CA GLN A 43 3.91 3.48 -1.40
C GLN A 43 3.99 2.02 -0.93
N LEU A 44 2.84 1.40 -0.63
CA LEU A 44 2.78 0.00 -0.23
C LEU A 44 3.24 -0.92 -1.36
N ARG A 45 2.82 -0.65 -2.61
CA ARG A 45 3.29 -1.40 -3.78
C ARG A 45 4.81 -1.30 -3.95
N ILE A 46 5.38 -0.10 -3.84
CA ILE A 46 6.84 0.09 -3.92
C ILE A 46 7.55 -0.69 -2.82
N LEU A 47 7.05 -0.61 -1.58
CA LEU A 47 7.63 -1.34 -0.45
C LEU A 47 7.58 -2.86 -0.67
N LEU A 48 6.46 -3.39 -1.17
CA LEU A 48 6.32 -4.82 -1.49
C LEU A 48 7.34 -5.28 -2.53
N VAL A 49 7.56 -4.50 -3.60
CA VAL A 49 8.59 -4.78 -4.61
C VAL A 49 9.99 -4.83 -3.97
N VAL A 50 10.30 -3.88 -3.09
CA VAL A 50 11.60 -3.82 -2.40
C VAL A 50 11.79 -5.02 -1.49
N ILE A 51 10.77 -5.40 -0.70
CA ILE A 51 10.82 -6.57 0.18
C ILE A 51 11.08 -7.84 -0.64
N LYS A 52 10.34 -8.05 -1.74
CA LYS A 52 10.50 -9.23 -2.58
C LYS A 52 11.88 -9.29 -3.25
N ARG A 53 12.47 -8.14 -3.61
CA ARG A 53 13.86 -8.09 -4.09
C ARG A 53 14.86 -8.55 -3.02
N VAL A 54 14.67 -8.11 -1.78
CA VAL A 54 15.54 -8.52 -0.66
C VAL A 54 15.39 -10.02 -0.39
N GLU A 55 14.14 -10.51 -0.36
CA GLU A 55 13.83 -11.93 -0.18
C GLU A 55 14.47 -12.79 -1.28
N LEU A 56 14.41 -12.35 -2.55
CA LEU A 56 15.07 -13.02 -3.66
C LEU A 56 16.60 -13.07 -3.47
N GLY A 57 17.20 -11.95 -3.10
CA GLY A 57 18.64 -11.87 -2.83
C GLY A 57 19.09 -12.80 -1.71
N GLU A 58 18.34 -12.84 -0.61
CA GLU A 58 18.59 -13.75 0.49
C GLU A 58 18.40 -15.22 0.06
N ALA A 59 17.32 -15.54 -0.65
CA ALA A 59 17.07 -16.92 -1.09
C ALA A 59 18.17 -17.45 -2.03
N ILE A 60 18.72 -16.58 -2.88
CA ILE A 60 19.88 -16.88 -3.73
C ILE A 60 21.14 -17.05 -2.88
N ASN A 61 21.38 -16.14 -1.93
CA ASN A 61 22.56 -16.16 -1.06
C ASN A 61 22.61 -17.40 -0.14
N HIS A 62 21.46 -17.84 0.38
CA HIS A 62 21.33 -19.03 1.22
C HIS A 62 21.09 -20.31 0.41
N ASP A 63 21.10 -20.22 -0.92
CA ASP A 63 20.96 -21.34 -1.85
C ASP A 63 19.71 -22.21 -1.62
N TYR A 64 18.55 -21.58 -1.40
CA TYR A 64 17.27 -22.25 -1.07
C TYR A 64 16.69 -23.16 -2.18
N GLY A 65 17.35 -23.26 -3.32
CA GLY A 65 16.98 -24.15 -4.42
C GLY A 65 16.08 -23.48 -5.45
N LEU A 66 16.16 -23.97 -6.69
CA LEU A 66 15.61 -23.28 -7.86
C LEU A 66 14.09 -23.07 -7.78
N GLN A 67 13.34 -24.02 -7.23
CA GLN A 67 11.89 -23.92 -7.11
C GLN A 67 11.47 -22.76 -6.19
N ILE A 68 12.12 -22.61 -5.04
CA ILE A 68 11.82 -21.54 -4.07
C ILE A 68 12.22 -20.18 -4.64
N VAL A 69 13.44 -20.09 -5.17
CA VAL A 69 13.96 -18.86 -5.78
C VAL A 69 13.13 -18.41 -6.98
N SER A 70 12.67 -19.35 -7.82
CA SER A 70 11.80 -19.03 -8.96
C SER A 70 10.43 -18.53 -8.53
N GLY A 71 9.82 -19.12 -7.49
CA GLY A 71 8.55 -18.63 -6.94
C GLY A 71 8.66 -17.18 -6.44
N ILE A 72 9.73 -16.86 -5.72
CA ILE A 72 9.99 -15.48 -5.26
C ILE A 72 10.22 -14.54 -6.45
N PHE A 73 10.92 -15.00 -7.49
CA PHE A 73 11.16 -14.22 -8.71
C PHE A 73 9.86 -13.93 -9.50
N ASP A 74 8.97 -14.91 -9.61
CA ASP A 74 7.68 -14.77 -10.28
C ASP A 74 6.80 -13.75 -9.54
N GLU A 75 6.75 -13.82 -8.21
CA GLU A 75 6.04 -12.84 -7.37
C GLU A 75 6.65 -11.44 -7.50
N TYR A 76 7.97 -11.33 -7.54
CA TYR A 76 8.66 -10.07 -7.76
C TYR A 76 8.33 -9.44 -9.13
N THR A 77 8.34 -10.25 -10.19
CA THR A 77 7.98 -9.83 -11.55
C THR A 77 6.52 -9.39 -11.63
N ALA A 78 5.61 -10.14 -10.99
CA ALA A 78 4.18 -9.81 -10.94
C ALA A 78 3.89 -8.45 -10.27
N LEU A 79 4.76 -8.02 -9.34
CA LEU A 79 4.67 -6.71 -8.69
C LEU A 79 5.26 -5.56 -9.52
N GLY A 80 5.80 -5.82 -10.72
CA GLY A 80 6.45 -4.82 -11.57
C GLY A 80 7.94 -4.66 -11.27
N GLY A 81 8.59 -5.76 -10.86
CA GLY A 81 10.02 -5.84 -10.62
C GLY A 81 10.91 -5.32 -11.76
N ASN A 82 12.12 -4.89 -11.42
CA ASN A 82 13.06 -4.27 -12.35
C ASN A 82 14.07 -5.27 -12.94
N HIS A 83 14.82 -4.79 -13.94
CA HIS A 83 15.79 -5.58 -14.69
C HIS A 83 16.94 -6.17 -13.84
N TYR A 84 17.33 -5.50 -12.76
CA TYR A 84 18.46 -5.93 -11.92
C TYR A 84 18.22 -7.27 -11.25
N ALA A 85 17.01 -7.52 -10.73
CA ALA A 85 16.70 -8.80 -10.11
C ALA A 85 16.64 -9.94 -11.13
N HIS A 86 16.33 -9.63 -12.39
CA HIS A 86 16.29 -10.60 -13.48
C HIS A 86 17.70 -11.13 -13.80
N GLU A 87 18.70 -10.25 -13.88
CA GLU A 87 20.10 -10.66 -14.11
C GLU A 87 20.62 -11.60 -13.02
N ILE A 88 20.32 -11.31 -11.75
CA ILE A 88 20.77 -12.13 -10.61
C ILE A 88 20.07 -13.49 -10.62
N TYR A 89 18.76 -13.51 -10.88
CA TYR A 89 18.00 -14.74 -11.00
C TYR A 89 18.51 -15.63 -12.14
N GLU A 90 18.71 -15.05 -13.33
CA GLU A 90 19.22 -15.77 -14.51
C GLU A 90 20.61 -16.36 -14.27
N LYS A 91 21.47 -15.62 -13.56
CA LYS A 91 22.78 -16.14 -13.15
C LYS A 91 22.63 -17.34 -12.20
N TYR A 92 21.81 -17.22 -11.15
CA TYR A 92 21.57 -18.30 -10.20
C TYR A 92 20.98 -19.55 -10.87
N LYS A 93 20.03 -19.37 -11.79
CA LYS A 93 19.42 -20.45 -12.55
C LYS A 93 20.46 -21.21 -13.39
N LYS A 94 21.31 -20.51 -14.14
CA LYS A 94 22.39 -21.13 -14.91
C LYS A 94 23.36 -21.91 -14.03
N GLU A 95 23.77 -21.33 -12.90
CA GLU A 95 24.66 -22.01 -11.93
C GLU A 95 24.03 -23.29 -11.34
N LYS A 96 22.70 -23.39 -11.31
CA LYS A 96 21.96 -24.58 -10.87
C LYS A 96 21.69 -25.60 -11.95
N GLU A 97 21.55 -25.17 -13.21
CA GLU A 97 21.37 -26.06 -14.36
C GLU A 97 22.70 -26.67 -14.83
N GLU A 98 23.82 -26.01 -14.54
CA GLU A 98 25.19 -26.48 -14.86
C GLU A 98 25.78 -27.43 -13.79
N LYS A 99 25.11 -27.60 -12.63
CA LYS A 99 25.51 -28.50 -11.54
C LYS A 99 24.66 -29.75 -11.48
#